data_AF-A0AAD2FIF3-F1
#
_entry.id   AF-A0AAD2FIF3-F1
#
_cell.length_a   1.000
_cell.length_b   1.000
_cell.length_c   1.000
_cell.angle_alpha   90.00
_cell.angle_beta   90.00
_cell.angle_gamma   90.00
#
_symmetry.space_group_name_H-M   'P 1'
#
loop_
_entity.id
_entity.type
_entity.pdbx_description
1 polymer ?
#
loop_
_entity_poly.entity_id
_entity_poly.type
_entity_poly.pdbx_seq_one_letter_code
_entity_poly.pdbx_strand_id
1 'polypeptide(L)'
;MIEEPKAKRHKRAKLSSSEKEKRNQLLENLQETGEFERLQSTLYAQLMIRESWLDGMKNMSRETVKKSGGPSEVTVDELSKALVSEGSATIPSHIEADLKRKIRKICS
;
A
#
# COMPACT_ATOMS: atom_id res chain seq x y z
N MET A 1 -24.14 6.28 -15.01
CA MET A 1 -23.41 5.86 -13.78
C MET A 1 -22.16 5.17 -14.25
N ILE A 2 -20.99 5.77 -14.06
CA ILE A 2 -19.71 5.17 -14.43
C ILE A 2 -19.31 4.31 -13.23
N GLU A 3 -19.42 2.98 -13.35
CA GLU A 3 -18.87 2.06 -12.35
C GLU A 3 -17.34 2.15 -12.40
N GLU A 4 -16.73 2.58 -11.30
CA GLU A 4 -15.28 2.52 -11.14
C GLU A 4 -14.81 1.06 -11.13
N PRO A 5 -13.76 0.70 -11.89
CA PRO A 5 -13.28 -0.67 -11.94
C PRO A 5 -12.60 -1.02 -10.61
N LYS A 6 -13.24 -1.89 -9.82
CA LYS A 6 -12.65 -2.42 -8.58
C LYS A 6 -11.28 -3.04 -8.87
N ALA A 7 -10.24 -2.53 -8.23
CA ALA A 7 -8.86 -2.98 -8.39
C ALA A 7 -8.76 -4.48 -8.12
N LYS A 8 -8.32 -5.24 -9.14
CA LYS A 8 -8.15 -6.69 -9.06
C LYS A 8 -7.02 -7.03 -8.09
N ARG A 9 -7.37 -7.44 -6.87
CA ARG A 9 -6.45 -7.98 -5.86
C ARG A 9 -5.59 -9.09 -6.49
N HIS A 10 -4.31 -8.81 -6.74
CA HIS A 10 -3.39 -9.80 -7.32
C HIS A 10 -3.18 -10.92 -6.30
N LYS A 11 -3.60 -12.15 -6.63
CA LYS A 11 -3.27 -13.33 -5.82
C LYS A 11 -1.74 -13.43 -5.76
N ARG A 12 -1.14 -13.34 -4.56
CA ARG A 12 0.30 -13.55 -4.37
C ARG A 12 0.66 -14.93 -4.92
N ALA A 13 1.37 -14.98 -6.04
CA ALA A 13 1.94 -16.23 -6.54
C ALA A 13 2.87 -16.80 -5.47
N LYS A 14 2.82 -18.13 -5.28
CA LYS A 14 3.67 -18.80 -4.30
C LYS A 14 5.08 -18.84 -4.87
N LEU A 15 5.93 -17.90 -4.44
CA LEU A 15 7.34 -17.84 -4.81
C LEU A 15 8.05 -19.14 -4.39
N SER A 16 8.85 -19.71 -5.27
CA SER A 16 9.78 -20.80 -4.94
C SER A 16 10.85 -20.33 -3.95
N SER A 17 11.60 -21.27 -3.36
CA SER A 17 12.65 -20.91 -2.40
C SER A 17 13.73 -20.00 -3.01
N SER A 18 14.12 -20.26 -4.26
CA SER A 18 15.14 -19.48 -4.97
C SER A 18 14.63 -18.08 -5.36
N GLU A 19 13.35 -17.93 -5.71
CA GLU A 19 12.75 -16.62 -5.98
C GLU A 19 12.60 -15.78 -4.69
N LYS A 20 12.30 -16.43 -3.55
CA LYS A 20 12.29 -15.76 -2.25
C LYS A 20 13.67 -15.24 -1.88
N GLU A 21 14.71 -16.02 -2.14
CA GLU A 21 16.10 -15.63 -1.88
C GLU A 21 16.49 -14.40 -2.70
N LYS A 22 16.26 -14.44 -4.03
CA LYS A 22 16.51 -13.29 -4.92
C LYS A 22 15.73 -12.03 -4.49
N ARG A 23 14.48 -12.20 -4.06
CA ARG A 23 13.67 -11.10 -3.53
C ARG A 23 14.29 -10.52 -2.26
N ASN A 24 14.77 -11.36 -1.33
CA ASN A 24 15.36 -10.90 -0.08
C ASN A 24 16.65 -10.12 -0.33
N GLN A 25 17.54 -10.65 -1.17
CA GLN A 25 18.78 -9.98 -1.58
C GLN A 25 18.50 -8.62 -2.23
N LEU A 26 17.48 -8.54 -3.08
CA LEU A 26 17.04 -7.27 -3.65
C LEU A 26 16.59 -6.28 -2.56
N LEU A 27 15.78 -6.74 -1.60
CA LEU A 27 15.29 -5.87 -0.54
C LEU A 27 16.43 -5.36 0.35
N GLU A 28 17.39 -6.22 0.68
CA GLU A 28 18.59 -5.86 1.42
C GLU A 28 19.40 -4.80 0.67
N ASN A 29 19.68 -5.02 -0.62
CA ASN A 29 20.37 -4.03 -1.45
C ASN A 29 19.62 -2.68 -1.49
N LEU A 30 18.30 -2.69 -1.63
CA LEU A 30 17.49 -1.45 -1.63
C LEU A 30 17.57 -0.70 -0.31
N GLN A 31 17.68 -1.42 0.82
CA GLN A 31 17.84 -0.81 2.14
C GLN A 31 19.25 -0.25 2.31
N GLU A 32 20.29 -1.00 1.93
CA GLU A 32 21.69 -0.57 2.05
C GLU A 32 22.01 0.67 1.20
N THR A 33 21.41 0.78 0.01
CA THR A 33 21.61 1.94 -0.87
C THR A 33 20.73 3.14 -0.52
N GLY A 34 19.83 3.00 0.47
CA GLY A 34 18.85 4.03 0.83
C GLY A 34 17.74 4.24 -0.21
N GLU A 35 17.64 3.36 -1.21
CA GLU A 35 16.62 3.44 -2.27
C GLU A 35 15.24 3.05 -1.74
N PHE A 36 15.18 2.19 -0.72
CA PHE A 36 13.95 1.83 -0.04
C PHE A 36 13.27 3.07 0.56
N GLU A 37 14.00 3.89 1.30
CA GLU A 37 13.52 5.13 1.92
C GLU A 37 13.11 6.16 0.84
N ARG A 38 13.85 6.25 -0.26
CA ARG A 38 13.51 7.12 -1.41
C ARG A 38 12.20 6.69 -2.07
N LEU A 39 12.00 5.39 -2.28
CA LEU A 39 10.76 4.83 -2.82
C LEU A 39 9.58 5.06 -1.87
N GLN A 40 9.80 4.87 -0.56
CA GLN A 40 8.79 5.13 0.46
C GLN A 40 8.38 6.60 0.50
N SER A 41 9.36 7.52 0.52
CA SER A 41 9.11 8.97 0.49
C SER A 41 8.36 9.40 -0.77
N THR A 42 8.74 8.84 -1.92
CA THR A 42 8.04 9.04 -3.20
C THR A 42 6.57 8.60 -3.12
N LEU A 43 6.32 7.40 -2.59
CA LEU A 43 4.96 6.88 -2.42
C LEU A 43 4.13 7.79 -1.50
N TYR A 44 4.70 8.20 -0.36
CA TYR A 44 4.03 9.11 0.58
C TYR A 44 3.70 10.44 -0.08
N ALA A 45 4.64 11.06 -0.78
CA ALA A 45 4.42 12.33 -1.47
C ALA A 45 3.31 12.21 -2.53
N GLN A 46 3.30 11.14 -3.32
CA GLN A 46 2.25 10.92 -4.33
C GLN A 46 0.88 10.73 -3.68
N LEU A 47 0.77 9.87 -2.66
CA LEU A 47 -0.50 9.57 -2.00
C LEU A 47 -1.04 10.76 -1.19
N MET A 48 -0.18 11.46 -0.43
CA MET A 48 -0.62 12.54 0.45
C MET A 48 -0.93 13.83 -0.29
N ILE A 49 -0.14 14.20 -1.30
CA ILE A 49 -0.21 15.52 -1.92
C ILE A 49 -1.16 15.53 -3.13
N ARG A 50 -1.15 14.48 -3.95
CA ARG A 50 -1.90 14.47 -5.22
C ARG A 50 -3.28 13.85 -5.10
N GLU A 51 -3.42 12.80 -4.30
CA GLU A 51 -4.63 11.97 -4.27
C GLU A 51 -5.48 12.19 -3.02
N SER A 52 -5.05 13.05 -2.08
CA SER A 52 -5.69 13.23 -0.77
C SER A 52 -6.00 11.90 -0.06
N TRP A 53 -5.19 10.88 -0.33
CA TRP A 53 -5.47 9.50 0.07
C TRP A 53 -5.53 9.36 1.60
N LEU A 54 -4.64 10.07 2.30
CA LEU A 54 -4.62 10.10 3.76
C LEU A 54 -5.95 10.62 4.35
N ASP A 55 -6.56 11.63 3.72
CA ASP A 55 -7.81 12.20 4.21
C ASP A 55 -9.00 11.28 3.91
N GLY A 56 -8.97 10.58 2.76
CA GLY A 56 -9.87 9.46 2.49
C GLY A 56 -9.78 8.38 3.58
N MET A 57 -8.56 7.95 3.92
CA MET A 57 -8.31 6.95 4.97
C MET A 57 -8.78 7.40 6.36
N LYS A 58 -8.57 8.67 6.72
CA LYS A 58 -9.10 9.24 7.98
C LYS A 58 -10.63 9.28 8.01
N ASN A 59 -11.27 9.60 6.88
CA ASN A 59 -12.72 9.60 6.80
C ASN A 59 -13.27 8.16 6.97
N MET A 60 -12.66 7.21 6.28
CA MET A 60 -13.01 5.79 6.38
C MET A 60 -12.85 5.22 7.78
N SER A 61 -11.77 5.58 8.49
CA SER A 61 -11.58 5.12 9.87
C SER A 61 -12.69 5.64 10.80
N ARG A 62 -13.07 6.92 10.65
CA ARG A 62 -14.18 7.52 11.41
C ARG A 62 -15.51 6.83 11.11
N GLU A 63 -15.79 6.55 9.84
CA GLU A 63 -17.03 5.86 9.45
C GLU A 63 -17.05 4.41 9.94
N THR A 64 -15.92 3.72 9.97
CA THR A 64 -15.80 2.37 10.52
C THR A 64 -16.11 2.37 12.02
N VAL A 65 -15.52 3.29 12.78
CA VAL A 65 -15.78 3.42 14.22
C VAL A 65 -17.25 3.76 14.51
N LYS A 66 -17.87 4.65 13.72
CA LYS A 66 -19.30 4.97 13.84
C LYS A 66 -20.18 3.74 13.60
N LYS A 67 -19.88 2.95 12.57
CA LYS A 67 -20.65 1.75 12.22
C LYS A 67 -20.53 0.65 13.27
N SER A 68 -19.41 0.55 13.95
CA SER A 68 -19.17 -0.44 14.99
C SER A 68 -19.79 -0.08 16.35
N GLY A 69 -20.49 1.05 16.48
CA GLY A 69 -21.15 1.46 17.73
C GLY A 69 -20.36 2.44 18.59
N GLY A 70 -19.20 2.90 18.13
CA GLY A 70 -18.40 3.93 18.76
C GLY A 70 -16.97 3.49 19.09
N PRO A 71 -16.14 4.41 19.64
CA PRO A 71 -14.73 4.14 19.93
C PRO A 71 -14.48 3.07 20.99
N SER A 72 -15.46 2.76 21.84
CA SER A 72 -15.35 1.71 22.87
C SER A 72 -15.44 0.30 22.30
N GLU A 73 -16.07 0.14 21.14
CA GLU A 73 -16.40 -1.16 20.54
C GLU A 73 -15.36 -1.62 19.52
N VAL A 74 -14.34 -0.82 19.22
CA VAL A 74 -13.34 -1.11 18.19
C VAL A 74 -11.94 -1.06 18.78
N THR A 75 -11.20 -2.16 18.63
CA THR A 75 -9.78 -2.17 18.99
C THR A 75 -8.93 -1.52 17.90
N VAL A 76 -7.78 -0.99 18.29
CA VAL A 76 -6.79 -0.42 17.34
C VAL A 76 -6.33 -1.48 16.33
N ASP A 77 -6.23 -2.75 16.75
CA ASP A 77 -5.82 -3.84 15.86
C ASP A 77 -6.87 -4.15 14.78
N GLU A 78 -8.15 -4.19 15.14
CA GLU A 78 -9.25 -4.38 14.17
C GLU A 78 -9.33 -3.20 13.19
N LEU A 79 -9.22 -1.98 13.70
CA LEU A 79 -9.19 -0.78 12.87
C LEU A 79 -7.98 -0.79 11.94
N SER A 80 -6.80 -1.17 12.44
CA SER A 80 -5.57 -1.29 11.66
C SER A 80 -5.71 -2.32 10.54
N LYS A 81 -6.27 -3.51 10.83
CA LYS A 81 -6.51 -4.55 9.81
C LYS A 81 -7.45 -4.07 8.71
N ALA A 82 -8.53 -3.40 9.08
CA ALA A 82 -9.47 -2.82 8.12
C ALA A 82 -8.80 -1.75 7.24
N LEU A 83 -8.03 -0.84 7.86
CA LEU A 83 -7.31 0.22 7.16
C LEU A 83 -6.19 -0.33 6.27
N VAL A 84 -5.45 -1.35 6.67
CA VAL A 84 -4.42 -1.96 5.82
C VAL A 84 -5.05 -2.62 4.59
N SER A 85 -6.15 -3.36 4.79
CA SER A 85 -6.86 -4.00 3.69
C SER A 85 -7.36 -2.97 2.68
N GLU A 86 -8.09 -1.96 3.14
CA GLU A 86 -8.66 -0.96 2.25
C GLU A 86 -7.61 0.00 1.69
N GLY A 87 -6.67 0.40 2.53
CA GLY A 87 -5.57 1.27 2.15
C GLY A 87 -4.77 0.69 0.99
N SER A 88 -4.50 -0.61 1.02
CA SER A 88 -3.84 -1.29 -0.11
C SER A 88 -4.71 -1.38 -1.38
N ALA A 89 -6.03 -1.45 -1.24
CA ALA A 89 -6.97 -1.55 -2.37
C ALA A 89 -7.25 -0.19 -3.06
N THR A 90 -7.06 0.90 -2.32
CA THR A 90 -7.34 2.28 -2.75
C THR A 90 -6.13 2.98 -3.36
N ILE A 91 -4.97 2.33 -3.42
CA ILE A 91 -3.79 2.85 -4.11
C ILE A 91 -4.10 2.90 -5.62
N PRO A 92 -4.01 4.07 -6.27
CA PRO A 92 -4.20 4.18 -7.71
C PRO A 92 -3.19 3.33 -8.50
N SER A 93 -3.68 2.65 -9.54
CA SER A 93 -2.86 1.76 -10.36
C SER A 93 -1.68 2.44 -11.05
N HIS A 94 -1.79 3.74 -11.34
CA HIS A 94 -0.71 4.52 -11.96
C HIS A 94 0.48 4.73 -11.00
N ILE A 95 0.23 4.86 -9.69
CA ILE A 95 1.26 4.96 -8.65
C ILE A 95 1.98 3.62 -8.52
N GLU A 96 1.23 2.52 -8.47
CA GLU A 96 1.85 1.19 -8.46
C GLU A 96 2.74 0.95 -9.69
N ALA A 97 2.28 1.37 -10.87
CA ALA A 97 3.03 1.23 -12.11
C ALA A 97 4.32 2.06 -12.12
N ASP A 98 4.29 3.29 -11.60
CA ASP A 98 5.48 4.13 -11.45
C ASP A 98 6.49 3.50 -10.49
N LEU A 99 6.04 3.02 -9.32
CA LEU A 99 6.92 2.37 -8.35
C LEU A 99 7.53 1.08 -8.90
N LYS A 100 6.75 0.22 -9.57
CA LYS A 100 7.27 -0.97 -10.25
C LYS A 100 8.32 -0.62 -11.29
N ARG A 101 8.12 0.46 -12.06
CA ARG A 101 9.11 0.95 -13.03
C ARG A 101 10.39 1.43 -12.36
N LYS A 102 10.29 2.18 -11.25
CA LYS A 102 11.45 2.65 -10.48
C LYS A 102 12.25 1.49 -9.90
N ILE A 103 11.58 0.53 -9.27
CA ILE A 103 12.22 -0.69 -8.75
C ILE A 103 12.97 -1.40 -9.88
N ARG A 104 12.35 -1.62 -11.04
CA ARG A 104 13.05 -2.25 -12.18
C ARG A 104 14.29 -1.49 -12.65
N LYS A 105 14.28 -0.15 -12.62
CA LYS A 105 15.45 0.67 -12.97
C LYS A 105 16.58 0.58 -11.93
N ILE A 106 16.24 0.36 -10.67
CA ILE A 106 17.24 0.16 -9.61
C ILE A 106 17.85 -1.26 -9.72
N CYS A 107 17.06 -2.23 -10.18
CA CYS A 107 17.49 -3.62 -10.33
C CYS A 107 18.19 -3.95 -11.65
N SER A 108 18.18 -3.03 -12.62
CA SER A 108 18.76 -3.20 -13.97
C SER A 108 20.22 -2.76 -13.98
#